data_AF-A0A4Q3H7G8-F1
#
_entry.id   AF-A0A4Q3H7G8-F1
#
_cell.length_a   1.000
_cell.length_b   1.000
_cell.length_c   1.000
_cell.angle_alpha   90.00
_cell.angle_beta   90.00
_cell.angle_gamma   90.00
#
_symmetry.space_group_name_H-M   'P 1'
#
loop_
_entity.id
_entity.type
_entity.pdbx_description
1 polymer ?
#
loop_
_entity_poly.entity_id
_entity_poly.type
_entity_poly.pdbx_seq_one_letter_code
_entity_poly.pdbx_strand_id
1 'polypeptide(L)'
;SYKSLKAALDGGVEGRPENVVFYATSNRRHLLPRNMIENEQSTAINPSEAVEEKVSLSDRFGLWLGFHKCSQDDYLAMIDGYADYFGLDMPREEMQHAALEWATTRGSRSGRVAWQFIQELAGRLGKKLSEKAN
;
A
#
# COMPACT_ATOMS: atom_id res chain seq x y z
N SER A 1 21.98 12.18 -3.84
CA SER A 1 21.36 11.29 -2.84
C SER A 1 21.05 9.87 -3.35
N TYR A 2 20.90 9.63 -4.66
CA TYR A 2 20.63 8.28 -5.23
C TYR A 2 21.82 7.29 -5.16
N LYS A 3 23.05 7.77 -5.43
CA LYS A 3 24.28 6.95 -5.42
C LYS A 3 24.54 6.25 -4.09
N SER A 4 24.23 6.91 -2.97
CA SER A 4 24.43 6.37 -1.62
C SER A 4 23.49 5.20 -1.32
N LEU A 5 22.24 5.26 -1.78
CA LEU A 5 21.27 4.16 -1.62
C LEU A 5 21.65 2.96 -2.49
N LYS A 6 22.13 3.22 -3.72
CA LYS A 6 22.62 2.18 -4.64
C LYS A 6 23.84 1.44 -4.06
N ALA A 7 24.81 2.17 -3.52
CA ALA A 7 26.01 1.60 -2.89
C ALA A 7 25.67 0.73 -1.67
N ALA A 8 24.68 1.14 -0.86
CA ALA A 8 24.19 0.36 0.27
C ALA A 8 23.47 -0.93 -0.16
N LEU A 9 22.72 -0.90 -1.28
CA LEU A 9 22.02 -2.07 -1.83
C LEU A 9 22.95 -3.02 -2.59
N ASP A 10 24.03 -2.52 -3.18
CA ASP A 10 25.09 -3.33 -3.83
C ASP A 10 26.02 -4.03 -2.85
N GLY A 11 26.05 -3.60 -1.58
CA GLY A 11 27.07 -4.06 -0.64
C GLY A 11 28.48 -3.60 -1.01
N GLY A 12 28.61 -2.48 -1.74
CA GLY A 12 29.88 -2.03 -2.33
C GLY A 12 30.95 -1.55 -1.32
N VAL A 13 30.60 -1.42 -0.03
CA VAL A 13 31.53 -1.04 1.05
C VAL A 13 31.63 -2.13 2.12
N GLU A 14 30.54 -2.86 2.38
CA GLU A 14 30.49 -3.98 3.33
C GLU A 14 29.36 -4.93 2.89
N GLY A 15 29.54 -6.24 3.08
CA GLY A 15 28.53 -7.25 2.70
C GLY A 15 27.21 -7.03 3.45
N ARG A 16 26.07 -7.33 2.81
CA ARG A 16 24.75 -7.15 3.42
C ARG A 16 24.65 -7.98 4.71
N PRO A 17 24.39 -7.38 5.89
CA PRO A 17 24.30 -8.13 7.14
C PRO A 17 23.19 -9.19 7.08
N GLU A 18 23.39 -10.33 7.74
CA GLU A 18 22.46 -11.47 7.69
C GLU A 18 21.06 -11.16 8.25
N ASN A 19 20.97 -10.19 9.16
CA ASN A 19 19.76 -9.80 9.89
C ASN A 19 19.11 -8.50 9.38
N VAL A 20 19.45 -8.02 8.18
CA VAL A 20 18.91 -6.77 7.62
C VAL A 20 18.01 -7.05 6.42
N VAL A 21 16.80 -6.48 6.44
CA VAL A 21 15.84 -6.51 5.33
C VAL A 21 15.59 -5.09 4.84
N PHE A 22 15.79 -4.87 3.55
CA PHE A 22 15.39 -3.64 2.86
C PHE A 22 14.07 -3.88 2.16
N TYR A 23 13.07 -3.05 2.45
CA TYR A 23 11.82 -3.00 1.71
C TYR A 23 11.49 -1.56 1.34
N ALA A 24 10.87 -1.39 0.18
CA ALA A 24 10.39 -0.10 -0.31
C ALA A 24 8.94 -0.26 -0.75
N THR A 25 8.11 0.74 -0.48
CA THR A 25 6.72 0.76 -0.94
C THR A 25 6.54 1.87 -1.97
N SER A 26 5.72 1.60 -2.99
CA SER A 26 5.38 2.58 -4.02
C SER A 26 3.89 2.55 -4.29
N ASN A 27 3.26 3.72 -4.32
CA ASN A 27 1.87 3.87 -4.79
C ASN A 27 1.76 3.87 -6.32
N ARG A 28 2.88 3.67 -7.03
CA ARG A 28 2.93 3.55 -8.49
C ARG A 28 3.36 2.13 -8.85
N ARG A 29 2.77 1.60 -9.94
CA ARG A 29 3.09 0.28 -10.52
C ARG A 29 4.59 0.10 -10.82
N HIS A 30 5.32 1.20 -10.95
CA HIS A 30 6.78 1.25 -10.98
C HIS A 30 7.26 2.18 -9.87
N LEU A 31 8.33 1.82 -9.16
CA LEU A 31 8.96 2.66 -8.12
C LEU A 31 9.31 4.08 -8.64
N LEU A 32 9.53 4.23 -9.95
CA LEU A 32 9.73 5.51 -10.61
C LEU A 32 8.74 5.69 -11.78
N PRO A 33 8.14 6.88 -11.95
CA PRO A 33 7.20 7.15 -13.04
C PRO A 33 7.91 7.23 -14.41
N ARG A 34 7.30 6.66 -15.46
CA ARG A 34 7.82 6.72 -16.84
C ARG A 34 8.01 8.15 -17.36
N ASN A 35 7.18 9.10 -16.93
CA ASN A 35 7.25 10.47 -17.42
C ASN A 35 8.48 11.26 -16.89
N MET A 36 9.10 10.82 -15.79
CA MET A 36 10.41 11.37 -15.37
C MET A 36 11.54 10.88 -16.27
N ILE A 37 11.40 9.70 -16.90
CA ILE A 37 12.38 9.15 -17.84
C ILE A 37 12.39 9.98 -19.12
N GLU A 38 11.21 10.40 -19.61
CA GLU A 38 11.08 11.22 -20.84
C GLU A 38 11.53 12.69 -20.64
N ASN A 39 11.22 13.30 -19.48
CA ASN A 39 11.63 14.69 -19.21
C ASN A 39 13.15 14.83 -18.97
N GLU A 40 13.81 13.83 -18.38
CA GLU A 40 15.27 13.81 -18.21
C GLU A 40 16.00 13.42 -19.50
N GLN A 41 15.40 12.62 -20.40
CA GLN A 41 15.96 12.39 -21.74
C GLN A 41 16.19 13.71 -22.51
N SER A 42 15.31 14.69 -22.30
CA SER A 42 15.39 15.99 -22.95
C SER A 42 16.41 16.95 -22.32
N THR A 43 16.92 16.67 -21.12
CA THR A 43 17.78 17.60 -20.35
C THR A 43 19.10 16.99 -19.84
N ALA A 44 19.29 15.67 -19.94
CA ALA A 44 20.51 14.99 -19.54
C ALA A 44 21.52 14.90 -20.71
N ILE A 45 22.80 15.17 -20.41
CA ILE A 45 23.92 15.10 -21.37
C ILE A 45 24.11 13.67 -21.91
N ASN A 46 23.81 12.64 -21.09
CA ASN A 46 23.80 11.22 -21.48
C ASN A 46 22.48 10.55 -21.03
N PRO A 47 21.45 10.53 -21.89
CA PRO A 47 20.13 10.01 -21.56
C PRO A 47 20.11 8.51 -21.19
N SER A 48 21.05 7.72 -21.71
CA SER A 48 21.13 6.27 -21.55
C SER A 48 21.58 5.84 -20.16
N GLU A 49 22.58 6.52 -19.56
CA GLU A 49 23.11 6.18 -18.24
C GLU A 49 22.07 6.39 -17.13
N ALA A 50 21.30 7.47 -17.19
CA ALA A 50 20.29 7.76 -16.17
C ALA A 50 19.12 6.76 -16.17
N VAL A 51 18.81 6.17 -17.33
CA VAL A 51 17.77 5.14 -17.48
C VAL A 51 18.29 3.78 -17.02
N GLU A 52 19.49 3.38 -17.43
CA GLU A 52 20.12 2.13 -16.98
C GLU A 52 20.34 2.12 -15.45
N GLU A 53 20.73 3.25 -14.86
CA GLU A 53 20.94 3.33 -13.41
C GLU A 53 19.64 3.16 -12.61
N LYS A 54 18.49 3.57 -13.16
CA LYS A 54 17.15 3.50 -12.52
C LYS A 54 16.49 2.13 -12.63
N VAL A 55 16.68 1.45 -13.76
CA VAL A 55 16.28 0.04 -13.92
C VAL A 55 17.08 -0.85 -12.96
N SER A 56 18.38 -0.58 -12.80
CA SER A 56 19.28 -1.36 -11.93
C SER A 56 18.88 -1.37 -10.45
N LEU A 57 18.13 -0.39 -9.95
CA LEU A 57 17.66 -0.35 -8.55
C LEU A 57 16.41 -1.21 -8.34
N SER A 58 15.50 -1.17 -9.31
CA SER A 58 14.24 -1.91 -9.29
C SER A 58 14.49 -3.43 -9.34
N ASP A 59 15.48 -3.85 -10.14
CA ASP A 59 15.87 -5.25 -10.32
C ASP A 59 16.55 -5.88 -9.09
N ARG A 60 16.97 -5.07 -8.11
CA ARG A 60 17.61 -5.54 -6.87
C ARG A 60 16.63 -5.93 -5.77
N PHE A 61 15.35 -5.65 -5.97
CA PHE A 61 14.29 -6.19 -5.12
C PHE A 61 13.82 -7.52 -5.73
N GLY A 62 14.30 -8.63 -5.18
CA GLY A 62 13.98 -9.98 -5.69
C GLY A 62 12.55 -10.45 -5.45
N LEU A 63 11.79 -9.78 -4.58
CA LEU A 63 10.38 -10.05 -4.33
C LEU A 63 9.54 -8.79 -4.60
N TRP A 64 8.55 -8.94 -5.48
CA TRP A 64 7.58 -7.89 -5.79
C TRP A 64 6.20 -8.30 -5.30
N LEU A 65 5.72 -7.64 -4.26
CA LEU A 65 4.35 -7.80 -3.77
C LEU A 65 3.47 -6.70 -4.38
N GLY A 66 2.66 -7.10 -5.35
CA GLY A 66 1.68 -6.21 -5.98
C GLY A 66 0.42 -6.08 -5.12
N PHE A 67 -0.13 -4.87 -5.04
CA PHE A 67 -1.48 -4.67 -4.54
C PHE A 67 -2.47 -4.76 -5.69
N HIS A 68 -3.42 -5.67 -5.58
CA HIS A 68 -4.51 -5.82 -6.55
C HIS A 68 -5.61 -4.79 -6.29
N LYS A 69 -6.46 -4.54 -7.30
CA LYS A 69 -7.65 -3.70 -7.11
C LYS A 69 -8.54 -4.36 -6.07
N CYS A 70 -8.94 -3.60 -5.05
CA CYS A 70 -9.90 -4.03 -4.06
C CYS A 70 -11.25 -4.27 -4.75
N SER A 71 -11.69 -5.52 -4.83
CA SER A 71 -13.01 -5.88 -5.33
C SER A 71 -14.10 -5.50 -4.31
N GLN A 72 -15.36 -5.64 -4.70
CA GLN A 72 -16.45 -5.50 -3.73
C GLN A 72 -16.38 -6.57 -2.64
N ASP A 73 -16.09 -7.80 -3.04
CA ASP A 73 -16.03 -8.94 -2.12
C ASP A 73 -14.87 -8.79 -1.14
N ASP A 74 -13.69 -8.34 -1.60
CA ASP A 74 -12.56 -8.01 -0.72
C ASP A 74 -12.93 -6.91 0.29
N TYR A 75 -13.66 -5.89 -0.19
CA TYR A 75 -14.13 -4.80 0.65
C TYR A 75 -15.10 -5.28 1.73
N LEU A 76 -16.12 -6.06 1.36
CA LEU A 76 -17.08 -6.60 2.32
C LEU A 76 -16.42 -7.60 3.28
N ALA A 77 -15.49 -8.42 2.82
CA ALA A 77 -14.72 -9.31 3.68
C ALA A 77 -13.89 -8.54 4.72
N MET A 78 -13.32 -7.37 4.36
CA MET A 78 -12.67 -6.49 5.32
C MET A 78 -13.65 -5.93 6.35
N ILE A 79 -14.84 -5.50 5.94
CA ILE A 79 -15.89 -4.99 6.85
C ILE A 79 -16.29 -6.06 7.86
N ASP A 80 -16.63 -7.25 7.36
CA ASP A 80 -17.02 -8.39 8.16
C ASP A 80 -15.91 -8.77 9.15
N GLY A 81 -14.66 -8.86 8.69
CA GLY A 81 -13.52 -9.18 9.54
C GLY A 81 -13.30 -8.17 10.66
N TYR A 82 -13.44 -6.87 10.39
CA TYR A 82 -13.36 -5.85 11.42
C TYR A 82 -14.54 -5.92 12.40
N ALA A 83 -15.76 -6.11 11.90
CA ALA A 83 -16.94 -6.23 12.74
C ALA A 83 -16.85 -7.41 13.71
N ASP A 84 -16.41 -8.57 13.22
CA ASP A 84 -16.19 -9.77 14.03
C ASP A 84 -15.05 -9.58 15.05
N TYR A 85 -13.96 -8.94 14.62
CA TYR A 85 -12.81 -8.65 15.50
C TYR A 85 -13.23 -7.75 16.68
N PHE A 86 -13.94 -6.64 16.41
CA PHE A 86 -14.35 -5.67 17.42
C PHE A 86 -15.71 -5.98 18.08
N GLY A 87 -16.42 -7.01 17.64
CA GLY A 87 -17.74 -7.37 18.15
C GLY A 87 -18.75 -6.24 17.98
N LEU A 88 -18.84 -5.70 16.75
CA LEU A 88 -19.83 -4.69 16.38
C LEU A 88 -21.18 -5.37 16.13
N ASP A 89 -22.20 -4.96 16.87
CA ASP A 89 -23.52 -5.57 16.85
C ASP A 89 -24.43 -4.85 15.84
N MET A 90 -24.54 -5.42 14.66
CA MET A 90 -25.45 -5.02 13.58
C MET A 90 -25.66 -6.21 12.65
N PRO A 91 -26.87 -6.43 12.10
CA PRO A 91 -27.11 -7.48 11.11
C PRO A 91 -26.13 -7.36 9.94
N ARG A 92 -25.52 -8.48 9.54
CA ARG A 92 -24.45 -8.49 8.52
C ARG A 92 -24.92 -7.90 7.19
N GLU A 93 -26.12 -8.26 6.75
CA GLU A 93 -26.71 -7.73 5.51
C GLU A 93 -26.87 -6.20 5.54
N GLU A 94 -27.37 -5.67 6.66
CA GLU A 94 -27.54 -4.23 6.87
C GLU A 94 -26.18 -3.51 6.89
N MET A 95 -25.20 -4.09 7.58
CA MET A 95 -23.84 -3.55 7.67
C MET A 95 -23.16 -3.50 6.31
N GLN A 96 -23.27 -4.58 5.52
CA GLN A 96 -22.70 -4.66 4.18
C GLN A 96 -23.36 -3.64 3.26
N HIS A 97 -24.70 -3.49 3.32
CA HIS A 97 -25.41 -2.47 2.54
C HIS A 97 -24.92 -1.06 2.88
N ALA A 98 -24.88 -0.73 4.18
CA ALA A 98 -24.39 0.57 4.66
C ALA A 98 -22.92 0.81 4.25
N ALA A 99 -22.08 -0.22 4.28
CA ALA A 99 -20.68 -0.12 3.86
C ALA A 99 -20.53 0.15 2.36
N LEU A 100 -21.40 -0.43 1.52
CA LEU A 100 -21.41 -0.17 0.07
C LEU A 100 -21.87 1.24 -0.26
N GLU A 101 -22.91 1.74 0.42
CA GLU A 101 -23.32 3.13 0.32
C GLU A 101 -22.18 4.07 0.73
N TRP A 102 -21.54 3.79 1.86
CA TRP A 102 -20.37 4.54 2.33
C TRP A 102 -19.25 4.57 1.29
N ALA A 103 -18.87 3.42 0.73
CA ALA A 103 -17.83 3.35 -0.31
C ALA A 103 -18.21 4.15 -1.57
N THR A 104 -19.49 4.15 -1.94
CA THR A 104 -20.02 4.90 -3.08
C THR A 104 -19.88 6.40 -2.86
N THR A 105 -20.22 6.90 -1.66
CA THR A 105 -20.04 8.33 -1.32
C THR A 105 -18.57 8.76 -1.31
N ARG A 106 -17.65 7.86 -0.97
CA ARG A 106 -16.19 8.09 -0.99
C ARG A 106 -15.55 7.89 -2.35
N GLY A 107 -16.30 7.36 -3.33
CA GLY A 107 -15.82 7.09 -4.68
C GLY A 107 -14.74 6.01 -4.79
N SER A 108 -14.53 5.18 -3.76
CA SER A 108 -13.51 4.13 -3.79
C SER A 108 -13.75 3.01 -2.78
N ARG A 109 -13.18 1.84 -3.08
CA ARG A 109 -13.09 0.68 -2.17
C ARG A 109 -11.62 0.43 -1.85
N SER A 110 -11.29 0.41 -0.57
CA SER A 110 -9.94 0.13 -0.07
C SER A 110 -9.99 -0.19 1.42
N GLY A 111 -8.92 -0.79 1.95
CA GLY A 111 -8.80 -1.01 3.39
C GLY A 111 -8.89 0.29 4.21
N ARG A 112 -8.45 1.43 3.65
CA ARG A 112 -8.61 2.74 4.31
C ARG A 112 -10.08 3.13 4.42
N VAL A 113 -10.86 2.98 3.35
CA VAL A 113 -12.29 3.32 3.34
C VAL A 113 -13.06 2.39 4.28
N ALA A 114 -12.71 1.09 4.28
CA ALA A 114 -13.26 0.11 5.21
C ALA A 114 -13.01 0.52 6.67
N TRP A 115 -11.77 0.86 7.02
CA TRP A 115 -11.43 1.33 8.36
C TRP A 115 -12.17 2.59 8.79
N GLN A 116 -12.40 3.53 7.87
CA GLN A 116 -13.17 4.74 8.15
C GLN A 116 -14.65 4.42 8.43
N PHE A 117 -15.25 3.51 7.66
CA PHE A 117 -16.61 3.04 7.91
C PHE A 117 -16.71 2.35 9.28
N ILE A 118 -15.75 1.48 9.63
CA ILE A 118 -15.75 0.77 10.91
C ILE A 118 -15.65 1.72 12.11
N GLN A 119 -14.80 2.74 12.04
CA GLN A 119 -14.74 3.78 13.08
C GLN A 119 -16.06 4.53 13.23
N GLU A 120 -16.69 4.84 12.11
CA GLU A 120 -17.97 5.55 12.09
C GLU A 120 -19.09 4.69 12.68
N LEU A 121 -19.19 3.43 12.25
CA LEU A 121 -20.13 2.45 12.76
C LEU A 121 -19.93 2.20 14.27
N ALA A 122 -18.68 2.02 14.71
CA ALA A 122 -18.38 1.87 16.12
C ALA A 122 -18.80 3.09 16.94
N GLY A 123 -18.62 4.30 16.40
CA GLY A 123 -19.12 5.55 16.98
C GLY A 123 -20.64 5.55 17.14
N ARG A 124 -21.39 5.13 16.10
CA ARG A 124 -22.86 4.99 16.16
C ARG A 124 -23.30 3.98 17.21
N LEU A 125 -22.58 2.87 17.34
CA LEU A 125 -22.86 1.79 18.28
C LEU A 125 -22.34 2.07 19.70
N GLY A 126 -21.67 3.20 19.94
CA GLY A 126 -21.05 3.50 21.23
C GLY A 126 -19.94 2.52 21.65
N LYS A 127 -19.36 1.80 20.68
CA LYS A 127 -18.33 0.79 20.90
C LYS A 127 -16.95 1.42 20.76
N LYS A 128 -16.09 1.20 21.76
CA LYS A 128 -14.68 1.59 21.67
C LYS A 128 -13.91 0.54 20.89
N LEU A 129 -13.23 0.96 19.82
CA LEU A 129 -12.28 0.12 19.10
C LEU A 129 -10.98 0.03 19.91
N SER A 130 -10.87 -0.99 20.75
CA SER A 130 -9.60 -1.37 21.41
C SER A 130 -9.18 -2.74 20.90
N GLU A 131 -7.87 -3.01 20.92
CA GLU A 131 -7.38 -4.38 20.77
C GLU A 131 -8.09 -5.26 21.80
N LYS A 132 -8.64 -6.41 21.38
CA LYS A 132 -9.15 -7.40 22.33
C LYS A 132 -7.99 -7.73 23.28
N ALA A 133 -8.21 -7.62 24.59
CA ALA A 133 -7.30 -8.22 25.56
C ALA A 133 -7.24 -9.72 25.24
N ASN A 134 -6.06 -10.19 24.82
CA ASN A 134 -5.78 -11.61 24.64
C ASN A 134 -6.04 -12.38 25.92
#